data_AF-A0A5N6JYX3-F1
#
_entry.id   AF-A0A5N6JYX3-F1
#
_cell.length_a   1.000
_cell.length_b   1.000
_cell.length_c   1.000
_cell.angle_alpha   90.00
_cell.angle_beta   90.00
_cell.angle_gamma   90.00
#
_symmetry.space_group_name_H-M   'P 1'
#
loop_
_entity.id
_entity.type
_entity.pdbx_description
1 polymer ?
#
loop_
_entity_poly.entity_id
_entity_poly.type
_entity_poly.pdbx_seq_one_letter_code
_entity_poly.pdbx_strand_id
1 'polypeptide(L)'
;MRKTLTQCERVILTLRSQLKWGVPVADKLRAQQQLEQLQQRYVGTGHADTTRFEWTSNIQRDSYASYVGHPPLLSYMAIGMGSPREIVRKNMIEKMIQPVGKPPEVQD
;
A
#
# COMPACT_ATOMS: atom_id res chain seq x y z
N MET A 1 -19.15 -45.12 37.17
CA MET A 1 -19.14 -45.44 35.72
C MET A 1 -18.39 -44.34 34.97
N ARG A 2 -17.15 -44.61 34.52
CA ARG A 2 -16.35 -43.65 33.74
C ARG A 2 -16.80 -43.71 32.28
N LYS A 3 -17.46 -42.66 31.79
CA LYS A 3 -17.84 -42.52 30.37
C LYS A 3 -16.54 -42.35 29.56
N THR A 4 -16.18 -43.36 28.78
CA THR A 4 -15.07 -43.29 27.82
C THR A 4 -15.48 -42.41 26.65
N LEU A 5 -15.10 -41.14 26.69
CA LEU A 5 -15.26 -40.20 25.55
C LEU A 5 -14.58 -40.80 24.32
N THR A 6 -15.34 -40.93 23.24
CA THR A 6 -14.88 -41.48 21.96
C THR A 6 -13.79 -40.60 21.36
N GLN A 7 -12.89 -41.19 20.56
CA GLN A 7 -11.76 -40.49 19.93
C GLN A 7 -12.21 -39.23 19.15
N CYS A 8 -13.42 -39.23 18.58
CA CYS A 8 -14.01 -38.08 17.88
C CYS A 8 -14.29 -36.87 18.80
N GLU A 9 -14.77 -37.08 20.03
CA GLU A 9 -15.05 -35.97 20.95
C GLU A 9 -13.76 -35.29 21.45
N ARG A 10 -12.66 -36.03 21.55
CA ARG A 10 -11.34 -35.45 21.86
C ARG A 10 -10.86 -34.51 20.76
N VAL A 11 -11.00 -34.90 19.49
CA VAL A 11 -10.55 -34.07 18.34
C VAL A 11 -11.35 -32.76 18.27
N ILE A 12 -12.66 -32.81 18.51
CA ILE A 12 -13.52 -31.61 18.51
C ILE A 12 -13.16 -30.66 19.68
N LEU A 13 -12.85 -31.20 20.86
CA LEU A 13 -12.42 -30.40 22.01
C LEU A 13 -11.02 -29.80 21.83
N THR A 14 -10.09 -30.50 21.16
CA THR A 14 -8.77 -29.96 20.83
C THR A 14 -8.87 -28.85 19.77
N LEU A 15 -9.70 -29.02 18.74
CA LEU A 15 -9.91 -27.98 17.72
C LEU A 15 -10.64 -26.75 18.27
N ARG A 16 -11.63 -26.93 19.16
CA ARG A 16 -12.26 -25.81 19.89
C ARG A 16 -11.32 -25.08 20.85
N SER A 17 -10.33 -25.79 21.42
CA SER A 17 -9.28 -25.17 22.23
C SER A 17 -8.31 -24.34 21.38
N GLN A 18 -7.99 -24.77 20.15
CA GLN A 18 -7.06 -24.04 19.27
C GLN A 18 -7.68 -22.75 18.72
N LEU A 19 -9.00 -22.70 18.52
CA LEU A 19 -9.70 -21.50 18.07
C LEU A 19 -9.87 -20.42 19.16
N LYS A 20 -9.53 -20.72 20.42
CA LYS A 20 -9.79 -19.86 21.58
C LYS A 20 -8.58 -19.01 22.02
N TRP A 21 -7.41 -19.24 21.44
CA TRP A 21 -6.19 -18.49 21.74
C TRP A 21 -5.94 -17.49 20.62
N GLY A 22 -6.21 -16.22 20.91
CA GLY A 22 -5.83 -15.11 20.02
C GLY A 22 -4.34 -15.16 19.72
N VAL A 23 -3.98 -14.79 18.48
CA VAL A 23 -2.61 -14.72 17.98
C VAL A 23 -1.69 -14.07 19.03
N PRO A 24 -0.60 -14.75 19.44
CA PRO A 24 0.28 -14.23 20.48
C PRO A 24 0.89 -12.89 20.04
N VAL A 25 1.08 -11.98 21.00
CA VAL A 25 1.61 -10.61 20.75
C VAL A 25 2.95 -10.64 19.99
N ALA A 26 3.75 -11.69 20.19
CA ALA A 26 5.00 -11.91 19.46
C ALA A 26 4.81 -12.02 17.95
N ASP A 27 3.75 -12.67 17.47
CA ASP A 27 3.48 -12.81 16.03
C ASP A 27 2.95 -11.51 15.43
N LYS A 28 2.20 -10.73 16.22
CA LYS A 28 1.78 -9.38 15.83
C LYS A 28 2.98 -8.43 15.66
N LEU A 29 3.95 -8.50 16.58
CA LEU A 29 5.16 -7.69 16.51
C LEU A 29 6.05 -8.08 15.31
N ARG A 30 6.18 -9.38 15.02
CA ARG A 30 6.89 -9.85 13.82
C ARG A 30 6.24 -9.36 12.54
N ALA A 31 4.91 -9.39 12.46
CA ALA A 31 4.19 -8.87 11.31
C ALA A 31 4.38 -7.36 11.13
N GLN A 32 4.40 -6.58 12.22
CA GLN A 32 4.68 -5.14 12.18
C GLN A 32 6.10 -4.85 11.67
N GLN A 33 7.11 -5.56 12.18
CA GLN A 33 8.49 -5.41 11.70
C GLN A 33 8.63 -5.75 10.21
N GLN A 34 7.93 -6.80 9.74
CA GLN A 34 7.92 -7.14 8.32
C GLN A 34 7.24 -6.05 7.47
N LEU A 35 6.17 -5.45 7.97
CA LEU A 35 5.49 -4.34 7.31
C LEU A 35 6.40 -3.12 7.19
N GLU A 36 7.09 -2.72 8.26
CA GLU A 36 8.05 -1.61 8.25
C GLU A 36 9.22 -1.85 7.29
N GLN A 37 9.73 -3.10 7.22
CA GLN A 37 10.75 -3.47 6.25
C GLN A 37 10.26 -3.35 4.80
N LEU A 38 9.01 -3.73 4.53
CA LEU A 38 8.40 -3.58 3.21
C LEU A 38 8.18 -2.11 2.87
N GLN A 39 7.80 -1.29 3.85
CA GLN A 39 7.61 0.16 3.68
C GLN A 39 8.91 0.89 3.35
N GLN A 40 10.05 0.42 3.88
CA GLN A 40 11.36 0.96 3.51
C GLN A 40 11.79 0.59 2.08
N ARG A 41 11.30 -0.54 1.55
CA ARG A 41 11.67 -1.03 0.21
C ARG A 41 10.77 -0.47 -0.88
N TYR A 42 9.47 -0.39 -0.62
CA TYR A 42 8.46 -0.03 -1.61
C TYR A 42 7.88 1.33 -1.25
N VAL A 43 8.32 2.35 -1.99
CA VAL A 43 7.79 3.70 -1.82
C VAL A 43 6.30 3.71 -2.19
N GLY A 44 5.48 4.35 -1.37
CA GLY A 44 4.03 4.46 -1.59
C GLY A 44 3.16 3.45 -0.83
N THR A 45 3.76 2.53 -0.07
CA THR A 45 3.01 1.66 0.86
C THR A 45 2.40 2.46 2.01
N GLY A 46 1.08 2.39 2.16
CA GLY A 46 0.36 3.08 3.24
C GLY A 46 0.44 2.38 4.60
N HIS A 47 -0.02 3.09 5.63
CA HIS A 47 -0.35 2.61 6.98
C HIS A 47 -1.79 3.00 7.32
N ALA A 48 -2.31 2.53 8.46
CA ALA A 48 -3.69 2.79 8.88
C ALA A 48 -4.01 4.29 9.00
N ASP A 49 -3.01 5.10 9.34
CA ASP A 49 -3.15 6.55 9.56
C ASP A 49 -2.66 7.37 8.35
N THR A 50 -2.53 6.78 7.16
CA THR A 50 -2.12 7.53 5.96
C THR A 50 -3.16 8.58 5.62
N THR A 51 -2.71 9.83 5.48
CA THR A 51 -3.62 10.93 5.17
C THR A 51 -4.11 10.85 3.71
N ARG A 52 -5.30 11.40 3.44
CA ARG A 52 -5.80 11.53 2.06
C ARG A 52 -4.78 12.24 1.16
N PHE A 53 -4.08 13.24 1.69
CA PHE A 53 -3.07 14.00 0.95
C PHE A 53 -1.87 13.14 0.55
N GLU A 54 -1.33 12.34 1.46
CA GLU A 54 -0.21 11.43 1.15
C GLU A 54 -0.63 10.41 0.10
N TRP A 55 -1.81 9.80 0.26
CA TRP A 55 -2.35 8.84 -0.69
C TRP A 55 -2.50 9.43 -2.10
N THR A 56 -3.19 10.57 -2.23
CA THR A 56 -3.38 11.20 -3.55
C THR A 56 -2.07 11.67 -4.16
N SER A 57 -1.11 12.13 -3.35
CA SER A 57 0.22 12.51 -3.83
C SER A 57 0.97 11.32 -4.43
N ASN A 58 0.87 10.14 -3.81
CA ASN A 58 1.51 8.91 -4.31
C ASN A 58 0.87 8.45 -5.62
N ILE A 59 -0.47 8.42 -5.69
CA ILE A 59 -1.20 8.07 -6.92
C ILE A 59 -0.83 8.97 -8.10
N GLN A 60 -0.69 10.28 -7.85
CA GLN A 60 -0.35 11.21 -8.91
C GLN A 60 1.12 11.07 -9.36
N ARG A 61 2.05 10.78 -8.45
CA ARG A 61 3.44 10.45 -8.81
C ARG A 61 3.52 9.17 -9.65
N ASP A 62 2.76 8.14 -9.30
CA ASP A 62 2.72 6.87 -10.04
C ASP A 62 2.12 7.04 -11.44
N SER A 63 1.11 7.91 -11.57
CA SER A 63 0.53 8.28 -12.85
C SER A 63 1.56 8.98 -13.75
N TYR A 64 2.27 9.99 -13.23
CA TYR A 64 3.33 10.69 -13.99
C TYR A 64 4.50 9.76 -14.36
N ALA A 65 4.91 8.88 -13.44
CA ALA A 65 5.93 7.87 -13.70
C ALA A 65 5.52 6.94 -14.85
N SER A 66 4.25 6.52 -14.88
CA SER A 66 3.70 5.68 -15.95
C SER A 66 3.67 6.41 -17.29
N TYR A 67 3.35 7.70 -17.31
CA TYR A 67 3.36 8.52 -18.53
C TYR A 67 4.75 8.67 -19.14
N VAL A 68 5.77 8.82 -18.29
CA VAL A 68 7.16 8.93 -18.73
C VAL A 68 7.76 7.57 -19.09
N GLY A 69 7.37 6.51 -18.39
CA GLY A 69 7.90 5.15 -18.56
C GLY A 69 7.40 4.44 -19.82
N HIS A 70 6.21 4.79 -20.33
CA HIS A 70 5.63 4.17 -21.53
C HIS A 70 5.76 5.09 -22.75
N PRO A 71 6.64 4.78 -23.72
CA PRO A 71 6.80 5.56 -24.94
C PRO A 71 5.50 5.84 -25.73
N PRO A 72 4.55 4.90 -25.90
CA PRO A 72 3.33 5.19 -26.66
C PRO A 72 2.42 6.18 -25.93
N LEU A 73 2.38 6.11 -24.60
CA LEU A 73 1.55 7.00 -23.78
C LEU A 73 2.11 8.43 -23.79
N LEU A 74 3.43 8.55 -23.72
CA LEU A 74 4.10 9.84 -23.84
C LEU A 74 3.84 10.49 -25.20
N SER A 75 3.90 9.72 -26.29
CA SER A 75 3.59 10.19 -27.64
C SER A 75 2.13 10.62 -27.78
N TYR A 76 1.19 9.86 -27.19
CA TYR A 76 -0.23 10.23 -27.17
C TYR A 76 -0.45 11.59 -26.49
N MET A 77 0.20 11.82 -25.35
CA MET A 77 0.14 13.11 -24.64
C MET A 77 0.81 14.25 -25.42
N ALA A 78 1.93 13.96 -26.09
CA ALA A 78 2.64 14.94 -26.92
C ALA A 78 1.77 15.43 -28.09
N ILE A 79 1.06 14.52 -28.75
CA ILE A 79 0.10 14.86 -29.80
C ILE A 79 -1.05 15.69 -29.22
N GLY A 80 -1.63 15.27 -28.07
CA GLY A 80 -2.73 15.99 -27.44
C GLY A 80 -2.39 17.42 -26.97
N MET A 81 -1.13 17.67 -26.59
CA MET A 81 -0.65 18.99 -26.15
C MET A 81 0.05 19.79 -27.25
N GLY A 82 0.21 19.25 -28.46
CA GLY A 82 0.91 19.90 -29.57
C GLY A 82 2.37 20.28 -29.27
N SER A 83 3.00 19.62 -28.29
CA SER A 83 4.36 19.92 -27.81
C SER A 83 5.29 18.76 -28.10
N PRO A 84 6.60 19.00 -28.34
CA PRO A 84 7.55 17.92 -28.54
C PRO A 84 7.64 17.04 -27.30
N ARG A 85 7.92 15.76 -27.54
CA ARG A 85 7.90 14.69 -26.54
C ARG A 85 8.80 14.98 -25.34
N GLU A 86 9.94 15.61 -25.59
CA GLU A 86 10.96 15.95 -24.60
C GLU A 86 10.51 17.07 -23.66
N ILE A 87 9.78 18.07 -24.18
CA ILE A 87 9.18 19.14 -23.36
C ILE A 87 8.06 18.57 -22.49
N VAL A 88 7.22 17.71 -23.06
CA VAL A 88 6.17 17.02 -22.30
C VAL A 88 6.78 16.17 -21.19
N ARG A 89 7.82 15.39 -21.48
CA ARG A 89 8.54 14.60 -20.48
C ARG A 89 9.09 15.47 -19.36
N LYS A 90 9.75 16.58 -19.68
CA LYS A 90 10.26 17.55 -18.70
C LYS A 90 9.12 18.06 -17.81
N ASN A 91 8.02 18.52 -18.41
CA ASN A 91 6.88 19.05 -17.68
C ASN A 91 6.24 18.02 -16.74
N MET A 92 6.18 16.74 -17.14
CA MET A 92 5.66 15.67 -16.29
C MET A 92 6.56 15.39 -15.09
N ILE A 93 7.89 15.42 -15.28
CA ILE A 93 8.87 15.23 -14.19
C ILE A 93 8.83 16.40 -13.20
N GLU A 94 8.77 17.65 -13.69
CA GLU A 94 8.67 18.84 -12.83
C GLU A 94 7.42 18.81 -11.94
N LYS A 95 6.30 18.30 -12.47
CA LYS A 95 5.05 18.14 -11.72
C LYS A 95 5.10 17.04 -10.64
N MET A 96 6.14 16.20 -10.58
CA MET A 96 6.28 15.17 -9.56
C MET A 96 6.69 15.69 -8.18
N ILE A 97 7.28 16.89 -8.11
CA ILE A 97 7.74 17.49 -6.83
C ILE A 97 6.54 17.76 -5.91
N GLN A 98 5.51 18.41 -6.44
CA GLN A 98 4.30 18.75 -5.70
C GLN A 98 3.06 18.56 -6.58
N PRO A 99 2.58 17.31 -6.74
CA PRO A 99 1.52 17.01 -7.68
C PRO A 99 0.14 17.52 -7.25
N VAL A 100 -0.11 17.58 -5.94
CA VAL A 100 -1.44 17.86 -5.34
C VAL A 100 -1.47 19.18 -4.56
N GLY A 101 -0.47 20.03 -4.75
CA GLY A 101 -0.34 21.30 -4.05
C GLY A 101 0.24 21.18 -2.64
N LYS A 102 0.11 22.26 -1.85
CA LYS A 102 0.61 22.31 -0.48
C LYS A 102 -0.18 21.35 0.41
N PRO A 103 0.47 20.68 1.37
CA PRO A 103 -0.24 19.88 2.36
C PRO A 103 -1.27 20.76 3.09
N PRO A 104 -2.46 20.22 3.42
CA PRO A 104 -3.42 20.94 4.24
C PRO A 104 -2.77 21.28 5.60
N GLU A 105 -3.05 22.47 6.12
CA GLU A 105 -2.71 22.78 7.51
C GLU A 105 -3.46 21.78 8.39
N VAL A 106 -2.71 21.06 9.23
CA VAL A 106 -3.29 20.10 10.17
C VAL A 106 -4.20 20.89 11.11
N GLN A 107 -5.52 20.75 10.94
CA GLN A 107 -6.48 21.16 11.97
C GLN A 107 -6.51 20.01 12.98
N ASP A 108 -5.96 20.26 14.16
CA ASP A 108 -6.11 19.38 15.33
C ASP A 108 -7.59 19.10 15.64
#